data_AF-Q1JJN4-F1
#
_entry.id   AF-Q1JJN4-F1
#
_cell.length_a   1.000
_cell.length_b   1.000
_cell.length_c   1.000
_cell.angle_alpha   90.00
_cell.angle_beta   90.00
_cell.angle_gamma   90.00
#
_symmetry.space_group_name_H-M   'P 1'
#
loop_
_entity.id
_entity.type
_entity.pdbx_description
1 polymer ?
#
loop_
_entity_poly.entity_id
_entity_poly.type
_entity_poly.pdbx_seq_one_letter_code
_entity_poly.pdbx_strand_id
1 'polypeptide(L)'
;MLINDAPKYGNDDDYADSLVVEAYDTYIDEIAKYPNTRYGRGPIGGIRYSGTSSISANVGQGKGTLATPDGRHAGTPLAEGCSPEHSMDKKGPTSVLKSVAKLPTDEIVGGVLLNQKVNPQTLAKEEDKLKLMALLRTFFNRLHGYHIQYNVVSRETLIDAQKHPEKHRDLIVRVAGYSAFFNVLSKATQDDIIERTEHTL
;
A
#
# COMPACT_ATOMS: atom_id res chain seq x y z
N MET A 1 18.65 10.16 12.38
CA MET A 1 18.30 9.17 13.41
C MET A 1 17.02 8.42 13.09
N LEU A 2 15.81 8.92 13.37
CA LEU A 2 14.56 8.11 13.27
C LEU A 2 14.33 7.44 11.90
N ILE A 3 14.51 8.18 10.80
CA ILE A 3 14.24 7.69 9.44
C ILE A 3 15.28 6.63 8.99
N ASN A 4 16.57 6.88 9.27
CA ASN A 4 17.66 6.14 8.64
C ASN A 4 18.29 5.07 9.53
N ASP A 5 18.22 5.23 10.86
CA ASP A 5 19.00 4.41 11.80
C ASP A 5 18.15 3.32 12.46
N ALA A 6 16.83 3.33 12.23
CA ALA A 6 15.90 2.30 12.70
C ALA A 6 15.34 1.51 11.50
N PRO A 7 15.13 0.18 11.64
CA PRO A 7 14.53 -0.63 10.59
C PRO A 7 13.13 -0.14 10.24
N LYS A 8 12.71 -0.42 9.00
CA LYS A 8 11.42 0.03 8.45
C LYS A 8 10.69 -1.17 7.85
N TYR A 9 9.38 -1.22 8.08
CA TYR A 9 8.48 -2.18 7.45
C TYR A 9 8.62 -2.16 5.92
N GLY A 10 8.56 -3.32 5.28
CA GLY A 10 8.74 -3.47 3.82
C GLY A 10 10.15 -3.86 3.37
N ASN A 11 11.03 -4.23 4.30
CA ASN A 11 12.44 -4.57 4.02
C ASN A 11 12.82 -6.01 4.40
N ASP A 12 11.84 -6.89 4.60
CA ASP A 12 12.01 -8.24 5.12
C ASP A 12 12.87 -8.23 6.40
N ASP A 13 12.48 -7.36 7.35
CA ASP A 13 13.16 -7.18 8.62
C ASP A 13 12.20 -7.60 9.73
N ASP A 14 12.48 -8.75 10.34
CA ASP A 14 11.56 -9.37 11.30
C ASP A 14 11.29 -8.47 12.50
N TYR A 15 12.22 -7.61 12.91
CA TYR A 15 12.00 -6.71 14.03
C TYR A 15 10.94 -5.65 13.71
N ALA A 16 11.05 -4.99 12.54
CA ALA A 16 10.05 -4.00 12.14
C ALA A 16 8.72 -4.65 11.77
N ASP A 17 8.77 -5.78 11.06
CA ASP A 17 7.58 -6.47 10.57
C ASP A 17 6.78 -7.09 11.74
N SER A 18 7.44 -7.69 12.75
CA SER A 18 6.74 -8.28 13.89
C SER A 18 6.02 -7.24 14.73
N LEU A 19 6.59 -6.04 14.88
CA LEU A 19 5.94 -4.95 15.61
C LEU A 19 4.67 -4.46 14.89
N VAL A 20 4.68 -4.45 13.55
CA VAL A 20 3.48 -4.12 12.77
C VAL A 20 2.41 -5.21 12.96
N VAL A 21 2.79 -6.49 12.93
CA VAL A 21 1.88 -7.60 13.18
C VAL A 21 1.26 -7.52 14.57
N GLU A 22 2.08 -7.40 15.62
CA GLU A 22 1.62 -7.31 17.01
C GLU A 22 0.67 -6.13 17.25
N ALA A 23 0.97 -4.97 16.66
CA ALA A 23 0.09 -3.80 16.73
C ALA A 23 -1.26 -4.05 16.04
N TYR A 24 -1.26 -4.79 14.93
CA TYR A 24 -2.47 -5.11 14.18
C TYR A 24 -3.32 -6.20 14.86
N ASP A 25 -2.68 -7.22 15.43
CA ASP A 25 -3.32 -8.34 16.14
C ASP A 25 -4.19 -7.82 17.28
N THR A 26 -3.71 -6.82 18.02
CA THR A 26 -4.49 -6.19 19.10
C THR A 26 -5.82 -5.63 18.58
N TYR A 27 -5.84 -5.03 17.39
CA TYR A 27 -7.07 -4.52 16.79
C TYR A 27 -7.97 -5.65 16.31
N ILE A 28 -7.41 -6.66 15.65
CA ILE A 28 -8.15 -7.84 15.15
C ILE A 28 -8.87 -8.55 16.31
N ASP A 29 -8.13 -8.86 17.37
CA ASP A 29 -8.64 -9.52 18.58
C ASP A 29 -9.77 -8.71 19.23
N GLU A 30 -9.63 -7.39 19.26
CA GLU A 30 -10.61 -6.52 19.89
C GLU A 30 -11.90 -6.45 19.08
N ILE A 31 -11.83 -6.23 17.76
CA ILE A 31 -13.04 -6.11 16.95
C ILE A 31 -13.83 -7.41 16.85
N ALA A 32 -13.17 -8.56 16.93
CA ALA A 32 -13.79 -9.88 16.87
C ALA A 32 -14.80 -10.12 18.01
N LYS A 33 -14.61 -9.45 19.16
CA LYS A 33 -15.52 -9.51 20.31
C LYS A 33 -16.90 -8.89 20.04
N TYR A 34 -17.00 -8.06 19.00
CA TYR A 34 -18.19 -7.24 18.75
C TYR A 34 -18.94 -7.68 17.49
N PRO A 35 -20.10 -8.34 17.63
CA PRO A 35 -20.95 -8.60 16.48
C PRO A 35 -21.47 -7.31 15.84
N ASN A 36 -21.90 -7.41 14.58
CA ASN A 36 -22.64 -6.36 13.92
C ASN A 36 -24.14 -6.45 14.23
N THR A 37 -24.91 -5.44 13.84
CA THR A 37 -26.34 -5.31 14.20
C THR A 37 -27.25 -6.37 13.58
N ARG A 38 -26.73 -7.25 12.72
CA ARG A 38 -27.47 -8.33 12.03
C ARG A 38 -27.12 -9.72 12.60
N TYR A 39 -26.22 -9.79 13.57
CA TYR A 39 -25.92 -11.03 14.28
C TYR A 39 -27.17 -11.63 14.91
N GLY A 40 -27.39 -12.93 14.69
CA GLY A 40 -28.57 -13.65 15.17
C GLY A 40 -29.91 -13.23 14.54
N ARG A 41 -29.90 -12.45 13.45
CA ARG A 41 -31.12 -11.88 12.83
C ARG A 41 -31.37 -12.32 11.38
N GLY A 42 -30.79 -13.44 10.96
CA GLY A 42 -31.03 -14.04 9.65
C GLY A 42 -29.76 -14.44 8.92
N PRO A 43 -28.85 -13.49 8.58
CA PRO A 43 -27.63 -13.83 7.87
C PRO A 43 -26.71 -14.76 8.67
N ILE A 44 -26.02 -15.67 7.99
CA ILE A 44 -24.91 -16.44 8.57
C ILE A 44 -23.78 -15.48 8.93
N GLY A 45 -23.12 -15.71 10.07
CA GLY A 45 -22.07 -14.83 10.58
C GLY A 45 -22.65 -13.66 11.36
N GLY A 46 -22.49 -12.44 10.83
CA GLY A 46 -22.80 -11.21 11.59
C GLY A 46 -21.63 -10.75 12.47
N ILE A 47 -20.42 -11.18 12.16
CA ILE A 47 -19.18 -10.80 12.86
C ILE A 47 -18.54 -9.57 12.21
N ARG A 48 -17.47 -9.06 12.83
CA ARG A 48 -16.59 -8.03 12.27
C ARG A 48 -15.23 -8.66 11.95
N TYR A 49 -14.52 -8.01 11.04
CA TYR A 49 -13.18 -8.39 10.61
C TYR A 49 -12.44 -7.14 10.15
N SER A 50 -11.13 -7.27 10.03
CA SER A 50 -10.25 -6.17 9.66
C SER A 50 -10.13 -6.00 8.15
N GLY A 51 -9.71 -4.81 7.73
CA GLY A 51 -9.46 -4.48 6.34
C GLY A 51 -8.58 -3.24 6.22
N THR A 52 -7.68 -3.25 5.24
CA THR A 52 -6.76 -2.12 4.96
C THR A 52 -7.18 -1.31 3.74
N SER A 53 -8.32 -1.62 3.11
CA SER A 53 -8.80 -0.87 1.94
C SER A 53 -9.28 0.54 2.31
N SER A 54 -8.33 1.45 2.55
CA SER A 54 -8.53 2.79 3.10
C SER A 54 -8.71 3.87 2.03
N ILE A 55 -8.85 3.49 0.75
CA ILE A 55 -8.95 4.41 -0.39
C ILE A 55 -7.88 5.53 -0.32
N SER A 56 -8.22 6.76 -0.66
CA SER A 56 -7.35 7.95 -0.52
C SER A 56 -7.43 8.62 0.85
N ALA A 57 -7.94 7.94 1.88
CA ALA A 57 -8.12 8.53 3.21
C ALA A 57 -6.78 8.84 3.89
N ASN A 58 -5.69 8.19 3.50
CA ASN A 58 -4.34 8.37 4.06
C ASN A 58 -3.88 9.84 3.99
N VAL A 59 -4.20 10.56 2.91
CA VAL A 59 -3.90 11.98 2.74
C VAL A 59 -4.73 12.84 3.71
N GLY A 60 -6.03 12.55 3.82
CA GLY A 60 -6.94 13.29 4.71
C GLY A 60 -6.61 13.07 6.19
N GLN A 61 -6.37 11.82 6.59
CA GLN A 61 -5.99 11.45 7.95
C GLN A 61 -4.60 11.98 8.33
N GLY A 62 -3.66 11.95 7.39
CA GLY A 62 -2.33 12.53 7.57
C GLY A 62 -2.34 14.01 7.93
N LYS A 63 -3.24 14.80 7.34
CA LYS A 63 -3.44 16.23 7.67
C LYS A 63 -3.83 16.46 9.13
N GLY A 64 -4.61 15.56 9.71
CA GLY A 64 -5.02 15.61 11.12
C GLY A 64 -3.98 15.02 12.09
N THR A 65 -2.92 14.40 11.57
CA THR A 65 -1.94 13.67 12.38
C THR A 65 -0.66 14.49 12.53
N LEU A 66 -0.22 14.71 13.78
CA LEU A 66 1.04 15.39 14.10
C LEU A 66 2.26 14.51 13.76
N ALA A 67 3.47 15.03 13.98
CA ALA A 67 4.69 14.29 13.72
C ALA A 67 4.72 12.96 14.49
N THR A 68 5.22 11.89 13.86
CA THR A 68 5.24 10.53 14.41
C THR A 68 6.66 10.00 14.61
N PRO A 69 6.87 9.00 15.51
CA PRO A 69 8.20 8.50 15.85
C PRO A 69 8.94 7.74 14.72
N ASP A 70 8.26 7.45 13.62
CA ASP A 70 8.86 6.94 12.38
C ASP A 70 9.68 8.00 11.63
N GLY A 71 9.58 9.27 12.04
CA GLY A 71 10.25 10.42 11.44
C GLY A 71 9.37 11.21 10.47
N ARG A 72 8.11 10.84 10.30
CA ARG A 72 7.15 11.55 9.44
C ARG A 72 6.77 12.90 10.07
N HIS A 73 6.71 13.94 9.24
CA HIS A 73 6.37 15.30 9.67
C HIS A 73 4.87 15.48 9.88
N ALA A 74 4.48 16.44 10.74
CA ALA A 74 3.07 16.76 10.97
C ALA A 74 2.36 17.18 9.67
N GLY A 75 1.14 16.67 9.46
CA GLY A 75 0.30 17.07 8.34
C GLY A 75 0.64 16.45 6.98
N THR A 76 1.72 15.67 6.85
CA THR A 76 2.00 14.90 5.62
C THR A 76 1.05 13.69 5.50
N PRO A 77 0.89 13.08 4.33
CA PRO A 77 0.15 11.82 4.21
C PRO A 77 0.71 10.71 5.09
N LEU A 78 -0.15 9.75 5.46
CA LEU A 78 0.25 8.45 6.01
C LEU A 78 0.48 7.46 4.85
N ALA A 79 1.15 6.34 5.10
CA ALA A 79 1.10 5.18 4.20
C ALA A 79 -0.34 4.76 3.89
N GLU A 80 -0.59 4.34 2.64
CA GLU A 80 -1.88 3.84 2.19
C GLU A 80 -1.98 2.31 2.24
N GLY A 81 -3.14 1.80 2.62
CA GLY A 81 -3.35 0.35 2.70
C GLY A 81 -2.42 -0.32 3.70
N CYS A 82 -1.72 -1.36 3.24
CA CYS A 82 -0.62 -2.01 3.95
C CYS A 82 0.72 -1.79 3.24
N SER A 83 0.81 -0.81 2.33
CA SER A 83 2.06 -0.47 1.65
C SER A 83 3.10 0.02 2.67
N PRO A 84 4.40 -0.21 2.42
CA PRO A 84 5.45 0.47 3.16
C PRO A 84 5.33 2.00 3.06
N GLU A 85 5.77 2.70 4.11
CA GLU A 85 5.87 4.16 4.10
C GLU A 85 6.78 4.64 2.96
N HIS A 86 6.48 5.81 2.38
CA HIS A 86 7.14 6.29 1.17
C HIS A 86 8.67 6.27 1.28
N SER A 87 9.33 5.66 0.30
CA SER A 87 10.81 5.57 0.21
C SER A 87 11.49 4.84 1.37
N MET A 88 10.74 4.12 2.22
CA MET A 88 11.31 3.36 3.34
C MET A 88 11.62 1.91 2.96
N ASP A 89 11.03 1.39 1.90
CA ASP A 89 11.26 0.09 1.27
C ASP A 89 12.45 0.12 0.30
N LYS A 90 13.64 -0.17 0.83
CA LYS A 90 14.94 -0.01 0.15
C LYS A 90 15.53 -1.33 -0.37
N LYS A 91 14.92 -2.48 -0.05
CA LYS A 91 15.41 -3.82 -0.44
C LYS A 91 14.63 -4.47 -1.60
N GLY A 92 13.97 -3.66 -2.42
CA GLY A 92 13.28 -4.10 -3.62
C GLY A 92 11.95 -4.83 -3.38
N PRO A 93 11.21 -5.15 -4.46
CA PRO A 93 9.82 -5.60 -4.37
C PRO A 93 9.68 -6.95 -3.66
N THR A 94 10.62 -7.88 -3.83
CA THR A 94 10.60 -9.17 -3.13
C THR A 94 10.57 -9.02 -1.60
N SER A 95 11.32 -8.07 -1.06
CA SER A 95 11.35 -7.80 0.39
C SER A 95 10.03 -7.20 0.86
N VAL A 96 9.43 -6.31 0.07
CA VAL A 96 8.10 -5.77 0.34
C VAL A 96 7.06 -6.88 0.41
N LEU A 97 7.04 -7.79 -0.57
CA LEU A 97 6.07 -8.88 -0.62
C LEU A 97 6.20 -9.83 0.58
N LYS A 98 7.43 -10.09 1.03
CA LYS A 98 7.68 -10.89 2.24
C LYS A 98 7.20 -10.18 3.51
N SER A 99 7.52 -8.89 3.69
CA SER A 99 7.04 -8.13 4.85
C SER A 99 5.52 -8.07 4.90
N VAL A 100 4.86 -7.77 3.78
CA VAL A 100 3.39 -7.70 3.70
C VAL A 100 2.75 -9.06 3.99
N ALA A 101 3.37 -10.15 3.54
CA ALA A 101 2.89 -11.50 3.77
C ALA A 101 3.03 -11.98 5.23
N LYS A 102 3.73 -11.24 6.10
CA LYS A 102 3.78 -11.54 7.54
C LYS A 102 2.52 -11.10 8.28
N LEU A 103 1.70 -10.22 7.68
CA LEU A 103 0.39 -9.85 8.24
C LEU A 103 -0.52 -11.08 8.28
N PRO A 104 -1.42 -11.19 9.29
CA PRO A 104 -2.39 -12.28 9.39
C PRO A 104 -3.50 -12.13 8.34
N THR A 105 -3.17 -12.37 7.06
CA THR A 105 -4.04 -12.07 5.92
C THR A 105 -5.38 -12.80 5.97
N ASP A 106 -5.42 -13.98 6.59
CA ASP A 106 -6.63 -14.77 6.79
C ASP A 106 -7.62 -14.12 7.78
N GLU A 107 -7.16 -13.19 8.63
CA GLU A 107 -7.98 -12.46 9.59
C GLU A 107 -8.33 -11.03 9.10
N ILE A 108 -7.63 -10.56 8.07
CA ILE A 108 -7.85 -9.26 7.41
C ILE A 108 -8.67 -9.47 6.12
N VAL A 109 -9.82 -10.14 6.23
CA VAL A 109 -10.66 -10.53 5.08
C VAL A 109 -11.38 -9.35 4.39
N GLY A 110 -11.35 -8.16 4.99
CA GLY A 110 -11.72 -6.91 4.31
C GLY A 110 -10.68 -6.48 3.26
N GLY A 111 -9.52 -7.14 3.23
CA GLY A 111 -8.48 -7.03 2.22
C GLY A 111 -7.19 -6.41 2.72
N VAL A 112 -6.07 -6.98 2.26
CA VAL A 112 -4.70 -6.46 2.48
C VAL A 112 -4.23 -5.81 1.19
N LEU A 113 -4.27 -4.47 1.15
CA LEU A 113 -4.09 -3.67 -0.07
C LEU A 113 -2.63 -3.21 -0.20
N LEU A 114 -1.92 -3.81 -1.15
CA LEU A 114 -0.56 -3.40 -1.51
C LEU A 114 -0.53 -2.65 -2.85
N ASN A 115 0.00 -1.42 -2.85
CA ASN A 115 0.41 -0.72 -4.07
C ASN A 115 1.87 -1.02 -4.41
N GLN A 116 2.15 -1.12 -5.70
CA GLN A 116 3.50 -1.08 -6.24
C GLN A 116 3.53 -0.12 -7.42
N LYS A 117 4.61 0.66 -7.55
CA LYS A 117 4.87 1.47 -8.74
C LYS A 117 6.12 0.96 -9.42
N VAL A 118 6.04 0.77 -10.74
CA VAL A 118 7.16 0.36 -11.57
C VAL A 118 7.27 1.28 -12.77
N ASN A 119 8.50 1.51 -13.21
CA ASN A 119 8.72 2.24 -14.44
C ASN A 119 8.29 1.39 -15.65
N PRO A 120 7.64 1.95 -16.69
CA PRO A 120 7.35 1.22 -17.94
C PRO A 120 8.55 0.47 -18.54
N GLN A 121 9.77 1.03 -18.43
CA GLN A 121 10.99 0.37 -18.91
C GLN A 121 11.27 -0.97 -18.19
N THR A 122 10.84 -1.11 -16.94
CA THR A 122 10.96 -2.35 -16.14
C THR A 122 10.16 -3.50 -16.72
N LEU A 123 9.18 -3.25 -17.60
CA LEU A 123 8.36 -4.27 -18.24
C LEU A 123 8.60 -4.34 -19.76
N ALA A 124 9.66 -3.71 -20.25
CA ALA A 124 9.96 -3.67 -21.69
C ALA A 124 10.48 -5.02 -22.22
N LYS A 125 11.28 -5.75 -21.43
CA LYS A 125 11.86 -7.03 -21.83
C LYS A 125 10.99 -8.20 -21.39
N GLU A 126 10.94 -9.26 -22.21
CA GLU A 126 10.22 -10.49 -21.86
C GLU A 126 10.76 -11.15 -20.58
N GLU A 127 12.07 -11.09 -20.35
CA GLU A 127 12.69 -11.59 -19.13
C GLU A 127 12.12 -10.93 -17.87
N ASP A 128 11.94 -9.61 -17.88
CA ASP A 128 11.45 -8.87 -16.72
C ASP A 128 9.96 -9.11 -16.47
N LYS A 129 9.18 -9.34 -17.54
CA LYS A 129 7.79 -9.83 -17.43
C LYS A 129 7.74 -11.21 -16.77
N LEU A 130 8.64 -12.12 -17.13
CA LEU A 130 8.75 -13.45 -16.50
C LEU A 130 9.13 -13.34 -15.03
N LYS A 131 10.05 -12.43 -14.66
CA LYS A 131 10.39 -12.14 -13.26
C LYS A 131 9.17 -11.64 -12.48
N LEU A 132 8.40 -10.69 -13.03
CA LEU A 132 7.17 -10.21 -12.40
C LEU A 132 6.17 -11.36 -12.21
N MET A 133 5.95 -12.19 -13.22
CA MET A 133 5.05 -13.34 -13.12
C MET A 133 5.50 -14.33 -12.05
N ALA A 134 6.80 -14.62 -11.95
CA ALA A 134 7.35 -15.49 -10.92
C ALA A 134 7.18 -14.88 -9.51
N LEU A 135 7.39 -13.58 -9.39
CA LEU A 135 7.20 -12.82 -8.14
C LEU A 135 5.73 -12.88 -7.68
N LEU A 136 4.78 -12.64 -8.59
CA LEU A 136 3.35 -12.71 -8.30
C LEU A 136 2.91 -14.12 -7.90
N ARG A 137 3.35 -15.14 -8.64
CA ARG A 137 3.05 -16.55 -8.29
C ARG A 137 3.61 -16.92 -6.92
N THR A 138 4.79 -16.43 -6.58
CA THR A 138 5.38 -16.67 -5.26
C THR A 138 4.57 -15.97 -4.17
N PHE A 139 4.21 -14.70 -4.37
CA PHE A 139 3.41 -13.94 -3.42
C PHE A 139 2.06 -14.59 -3.13
N PHE A 140 1.32 -14.97 -4.16
CA PHE A 140 -0.01 -15.56 -3.98
C PHE A 140 0.05 -17.04 -3.55
N ASN A 141 0.87 -17.86 -4.20
CA ASN A 141 0.78 -19.31 -4.03
C ASN A 141 1.68 -19.85 -2.90
N ARG A 142 2.66 -19.07 -2.44
CA ARG A 142 3.63 -19.50 -1.41
C ARG A 142 3.59 -18.63 -0.17
N LEU A 143 3.39 -17.33 -0.33
CA LEU A 143 3.37 -16.37 0.76
C LEU A 143 1.94 -16.02 1.20
N HIS A 144 0.91 -16.55 0.52
CA HIS A 144 -0.50 -16.31 0.85
C HIS A 144 -0.90 -14.82 0.89
N GLY A 145 -0.23 -13.98 0.09
CA GLY A 145 -0.57 -12.57 -0.04
C GLY A 145 -2.00 -12.37 -0.57
N TYR A 146 -2.68 -11.33 -0.09
CA TYR A 146 -4.09 -11.10 -0.42
C TYR A 146 -4.30 -10.40 -1.77
N HIS A 147 -3.68 -9.23 -1.97
CA HIS A 147 -3.91 -8.38 -3.14
C HIS A 147 -2.70 -7.49 -3.43
N ILE A 148 -2.40 -7.29 -4.72
CA ILE A 148 -1.38 -6.38 -5.21
C ILE A 148 -1.88 -5.66 -6.46
N GLN A 149 -1.53 -4.38 -6.61
CA GLN A 149 -1.84 -3.60 -7.80
C GLN A 149 -0.65 -2.74 -8.23
N TYR A 150 -0.50 -2.57 -9.54
CA TYR A 150 0.62 -1.85 -10.13
C TYR A 150 0.19 -0.52 -10.75
N ASN A 151 0.98 0.51 -10.50
CA ASN A 151 1.03 1.71 -11.30
C ASN A 151 2.26 1.62 -12.22
N VAL A 152 2.04 1.66 -13.54
CA VAL A 152 3.10 1.52 -14.55
C VAL A 152 3.24 2.85 -15.28
N VAL A 153 3.92 3.80 -14.64
CA VAL A 153 4.04 5.19 -15.09
C VAL A 153 5.33 5.78 -14.54
N SER A 154 6.00 6.64 -15.31
CA SER A 154 7.21 7.30 -14.82
C SER A 154 6.89 8.54 -13.98
N ARG A 155 7.80 8.89 -13.07
CA ARG A 155 7.72 10.12 -12.28
C ARG A 155 7.61 11.36 -13.17
N GLU A 156 8.36 11.40 -14.27
CA GLU A 156 8.38 12.52 -15.22
C GLU A 156 7.02 12.73 -15.87
N THR A 157 6.34 11.64 -16.28
CA THR A 157 4.97 11.71 -16.83
C THR A 157 4.00 12.31 -15.83
N LEU A 158 4.05 11.90 -14.56
CA LEU A 158 3.17 12.44 -13.53
C LEU A 158 3.44 13.92 -13.25
N ILE A 159 4.70 14.33 -13.17
CA ILE A 159 5.09 15.73 -12.98
C ILE A 159 4.66 16.59 -14.19
N ASP A 160 4.83 16.07 -15.41
CA ASP A 160 4.39 16.75 -16.63
C ASP A 160 2.87 16.90 -16.65
N ALA A 161 2.12 15.88 -16.23
CA ALA A 161 0.67 15.94 -16.10
C ALA A 161 0.17 16.96 -15.07
N GLN A 162 0.94 17.22 -14.00
CA GLN A 162 0.62 18.33 -13.08
C GLN A 162 0.83 19.71 -13.70
N LYS A 163 1.85 19.87 -14.55
CA LYS A 163 2.20 21.14 -15.20
C LYS A 163 1.35 21.43 -16.44
N HIS A 164 0.98 20.38 -17.16
CA HIS A 164 0.31 20.43 -18.46
C HIS A 164 -0.89 19.48 -18.51
N PRO A 165 -1.89 19.62 -17.61
CA PRO A 165 -3.03 18.70 -17.53
C PRO A 165 -3.80 18.56 -18.86
N GLU A 166 -3.81 19.59 -19.70
CA GLU A 166 -4.41 19.58 -21.03
C GLU A 166 -3.80 18.54 -21.98
N LYS A 167 -2.53 18.14 -21.76
CA LYS A 167 -1.84 17.12 -22.56
C LYS A 167 -2.06 15.69 -22.05
N HIS A 168 -2.61 15.54 -20.85
CA HIS A 168 -2.71 14.27 -20.11
C HIS A 168 -4.14 13.99 -19.64
N ARG A 169 -5.16 14.41 -20.40
CA ARG A 169 -6.57 14.37 -19.97
C ARG A 169 -7.10 12.95 -19.71
N ASP A 170 -6.52 11.98 -20.41
CA ASP A 170 -6.82 10.56 -20.36
C ASP A 170 -5.84 9.77 -19.50
N LEU A 171 -4.88 10.42 -18.83
CA LEU A 171 -3.92 9.75 -17.95
C LEU A 171 -4.65 9.14 -16.76
N ILE A 172 -4.67 7.80 -16.71
CA ILE A 172 -5.24 7.03 -15.60
C ILE A 172 -4.11 6.55 -14.69
N VAL A 173 -4.31 6.73 -13.38
CA VAL A 173 -3.40 6.23 -12.35
C VAL A 173 -4.12 5.31 -11.37
N ARG A 174 -3.36 4.45 -10.70
CA ARG A 174 -3.85 3.66 -9.57
C ARG A 174 -3.71 4.45 -8.28
N VAL A 175 -4.80 4.60 -7.52
CA VAL A 175 -4.82 5.33 -6.24
C VAL A 175 -4.64 4.35 -5.08
N ALA A 176 -5.71 3.73 -4.60
CA ALA A 176 -5.69 2.66 -3.60
C ALA A 176 -6.97 1.84 -3.74
N GLY A 177 -6.92 0.77 -4.54
CA GLY A 177 -8.05 -0.14 -4.75
C GLY A 177 -8.93 0.25 -5.94
N TYR A 178 -8.67 1.41 -6.54
CA TYR A 178 -9.35 1.91 -7.73
C TYR A 178 -8.41 2.73 -8.62
N SER A 179 -8.85 2.97 -9.86
CA SER A 179 -8.16 3.82 -10.82
C SER A 179 -8.94 5.12 -11.03
N ALA A 180 -8.24 6.21 -11.30
CA ALA A 180 -8.84 7.53 -11.55
C ALA A 180 -8.04 8.30 -12.59
N PHE A 181 -8.69 9.28 -13.24
CA PHE A 181 -7.98 10.25 -14.06
C PHE A 181 -7.08 11.11 -13.16
N PHE A 182 -5.80 11.20 -13.49
CA PHE A 182 -4.82 11.91 -12.66
C PHE A 182 -5.20 13.38 -12.46
N ASN A 183 -5.72 14.01 -13.51
CA ASN A 183 -6.09 15.43 -13.50
C ASN A 183 -7.30 15.78 -12.63
N VAL A 184 -8.12 14.81 -12.23
CA VAL A 184 -9.26 15.07 -11.34
C VAL A 184 -8.91 14.88 -9.86
N LEU A 185 -7.70 14.40 -9.57
CA LEU A 185 -7.21 14.22 -8.21
C LEU A 185 -6.77 15.56 -7.61
N SER A 186 -6.90 15.69 -6.30
CA SER A 186 -6.35 16.83 -5.58
C SER A 186 -4.83 16.86 -5.70
N LYS A 187 -4.21 18.05 -5.69
CA LYS A 187 -2.75 18.20 -5.74
C LYS A 187 -2.03 17.35 -4.67
N ALA A 188 -2.57 17.31 -3.44
CA ALA A 188 -2.02 16.48 -2.37
C ALA A 188 -2.08 14.97 -2.68
N THR A 189 -3.14 14.49 -3.32
CA THR A 189 -3.25 13.08 -3.75
C THR A 189 -2.35 12.78 -4.94
N GLN A 190 -2.17 13.74 -5.86
CA GLN A 190 -1.22 13.58 -6.96
C GLN A 190 0.22 13.49 -6.44
N ASP A 191 0.58 14.35 -5.48
CA ASP A 191 1.90 14.38 -4.85
C ASP A 191 2.18 13.08 -4.09
N ASP A 192 1.19 12.56 -3.34
CA ASP A 192 1.24 11.25 -2.69
C ASP A 192 1.61 10.12 -3.67
N ILE A 193 0.95 10.05 -4.84
CA ILE A 193 1.23 9.02 -5.86
C ILE A 193 2.63 9.20 -6.48
N ILE A 194 3.06 10.44 -6.68
CA ILE A 194 4.40 10.77 -7.21
C ILE A 194 5.50 10.31 -6.24
N GLU A 195 5.29 10.49 -4.94
CA GLU A 195 6.27 10.20 -3.88
C GLU A 195 6.45 8.71 -3.56
N ARG A 196 5.50 7.85 -3.95
CA ARG A 196 5.63 6.39 -3.80
C ARG A 196 6.91 5.85 -4.44
N THR A 197 7.47 4.81 -3.82
CA THR A 197 8.69 4.13 -4.27
C THR A 197 8.51 3.55 -5.68
N GLU A 198 9.49 3.77 -6.54
CA GLU A 198 9.55 3.19 -7.89
C GLU A 198 10.49 1.97 -7.86
N HIS A 199 9.94 0.78 -8.10
CA HIS A 199 10.69 -0.47 -8.06
C HIS A 199 11.24 -0.87 -9.44
N THR A 200 12.37 -1.58 -9.40
CA THR A 200 12.98 -2.30 -10.52
C THR A 200 12.91 -3.81 -10.26
N LEU A 201 12.86 -4.61 -11.33
CA LEU A 201 12.75 -6.08 -11.29
C LEU A 201 14.06 -6.80 -11.58
#